data_AF-A0A7C7JBS2-F1
#
_entry.id   AF-A0A7C7JBS2-F1
#
_cell.length_a   1.000
_cell.length_b   1.000
_cell.length_c   1.000
_cell.angle_alpha   90.00
_cell.angle_beta   90.00
_cell.angle_gamma   90.00
#
_symmetry.space_group_name_H-M   'P 1'
#
loop_
_entity.id
_entity.type
_entity.pdbx_description
1 polymer ?
#
loop_
_entity_poly.entity_id
_entity_poly.type
_entity_poly.pdbx_seq_one_letter_code
_entity_poly.pdbx_strand_id
1 'polypeptide(L)'
;RLFDLAPENTSWELVIFIICFGVVSSTSGSILHISVMSALADVSDENELKTGMRQEGIYYSARAFFGKASNAFGHVVAGLALKYIGFPENAVPGELSSDMIFNLGIVDGPFAMVWGLIAIFFYYRYRINRKYHAHIQEQLKLKKEARSSSDKVESV
;
A
#
# COMPACT_ATOMS: atom_id res chain seq x y z
N ARG A 1 -9.95 26.06 12.02
CA ARG A 1 -11.00 25.43 11.19
C ARG A 1 -10.41 25.19 9.81
N LEU A 2 -10.29 23.93 9.36
CA LEU A 2 -9.82 23.62 8.01
C LEU A 2 -11.00 23.81 7.05
N PHE A 3 -10.96 24.85 6.21
CA PHE A 3 -11.97 25.13 5.17
C PHE A 3 -13.44 25.18 5.64
N ASP A 4 -13.71 25.54 6.91
CA ASP A 4 -15.06 25.57 7.53
C ASP A 4 -15.86 24.23 7.47
N LEU A 5 -15.23 23.14 7.03
CA LEU A 5 -15.81 21.79 6.99
C LEU A 5 -15.54 20.99 8.27
N ALA A 6 -14.51 21.38 9.04
CA ALA A 6 -14.15 20.71 10.28
C ALA A 6 -15.00 21.23 11.46
N PRO A 7 -15.58 20.34 12.31
CA PRO A 7 -16.31 20.72 13.52
C PRO A 7 -15.46 21.57 14.48
N GLU A 8 -16.11 22.24 15.43
CA GLU A 8 -15.41 23.09 16.40
C GLU A 8 -14.37 22.29 17.21
N ASN A 9 -13.21 22.92 17.39
CA ASN A 9 -12.12 22.38 18.21
C ASN A 9 -12.68 22.15 19.63
N THR A 10 -12.44 20.96 20.20
CA THR A 10 -12.93 20.55 21.55
C THR A 10 -14.40 20.10 21.60
N SER A 11 -15.01 19.70 20.48
CA SER A 11 -16.35 19.08 20.46
C SER A 11 -16.31 17.56 20.32
N TRP A 12 -17.34 16.86 20.83
CA TRP A 12 -17.55 15.43 20.56
C TRP A 12 -17.75 15.14 19.06
N GLU A 13 -18.30 16.11 18.32
CA GLU A 13 -18.46 16.04 16.86
C GLU A 13 -17.10 15.91 16.14
N LEU A 14 -16.08 16.64 16.60
CA LEU A 14 -14.73 16.51 16.04
C LEU A 14 -14.15 15.12 16.26
N VAL A 15 -14.38 14.54 17.46
CA VAL A 15 -13.91 13.18 17.78
C VAL A 15 -14.57 12.16 16.87
N ILE A 16 -15.90 12.22 16.72
CA ILE A 16 -16.67 11.34 15.83
C ILE A 16 -16.18 11.51 14.39
N PHE A 17 -15.99 12.74 13.92
CA PHE A 17 -15.48 13.03 12.60
C PHE A 17 -14.10 12.40 12.35
N ILE A 18 -13.14 12.58 13.27
CA ILE A 18 -11.80 11.99 13.16
C ILE A 18 -11.88 10.46 13.17
N ILE A 19 -12.72 9.86 14.02
CA ILE A 19 -12.91 8.40 14.06
C ILE A 19 -13.49 7.90 12.73
N CYS A 20 -14.56 8.51 12.22
CA CYS A 20 -15.16 8.12 10.94
C CYS A 20 -14.16 8.24 9.79
N PHE A 21 -13.44 9.36 9.71
CA PHE A 21 -12.41 9.56 8.71
C PHE A 21 -11.27 8.53 8.85
N GLY A 22 -10.84 8.26 10.08
CA GLY A 22 -9.82 7.25 10.40
C GLY A 22 -10.26 5.83 10.00
N VAL A 23 -11.52 5.47 10.23
CA VAL A 23 -12.08 4.17 9.83
C VAL A 23 -12.13 4.04 8.31
N VAL A 24 -12.59 5.07 7.59
CA VAL A 24 -12.63 5.06 6.11
C VAL A 24 -11.21 4.95 5.54
N SER A 25 -10.27 5.74 6.07
CA SER A 25 -8.86 5.71 5.67
C SER A 25 -8.23 4.33 5.91
N SER A 26 -8.41 3.77 7.11
CA SER A 26 -7.85 2.47 7.51
C SER A 26 -8.45 1.32 6.70
N THR A 27 -9.77 1.36 6.45
CA THR A 27 -10.46 0.35 5.62
C THR A 27 -9.95 0.40 4.19
N SER A 28 -9.84 1.59 3.61
CA SER A 28 -9.30 1.80 2.25
C SER A 28 -7.86 1.30 2.13
N GLY A 29 -7.02 1.64 3.12
CA GLY A 29 -5.63 1.16 3.19
C GLY A 29 -5.54 -0.37 3.30
N SER A 30 -6.41 -0.99 4.08
CA SER A 30 -6.46 -2.45 4.24
C SER A 30 -6.88 -3.15 2.95
N ILE A 31 -7.90 -2.65 2.25
CA ILE A 31 -8.35 -3.18 0.96
C ILE A 31 -7.23 -3.10 -0.07
N LEU A 32 -6.54 -1.96 -0.16
CA LEU A 32 -5.39 -1.79 -1.05
C LEU A 32 -4.29 -2.79 -0.72
N HIS A 33 -3.93 -2.93 0.56
CA HIS A 33 -2.89 -3.87 0.99
C HIS A 33 -3.22 -5.31 0.60
N ILE A 34 -4.44 -5.78 0.89
CA ILE A 34 -4.89 -7.14 0.53
C ILE A 34 -4.88 -7.33 -0.99
N SER A 35 -5.34 -6.33 -1.74
CA SER A 35 -5.38 -6.38 -3.21
C SER A 35 -3.98 -6.49 -3.81
N VAL A 36 -3.00 -5.78 -3.27
CA VAL A 36 -1.59 -5.87 -3.69
C VAL A 36 -0.99 -7.23 -3.39
N MET A 37 -1.28 -7.80 -2.22
CA MET A 37 -0.79 -9.13 -1.84
C MET A 37 -1.41 -10.22 -2.71
N SER A 38 -2.71 -10.11 -3.03
CA SER A 38 -3.38 -11.01 -3.97
C SER A 38 -2.77 -10.90 -5.37
N ALA A 39 -2.56 -9.68 -5.88
CA ALA A 39 -1.96 -9.48 -7.19
C ALA A 39 -0.52 -10.03 -7.27
N LEU A 40 0.24 -9.96 -6.17
CA LEU A 40 1.59 -10.53 -6.09
C LEU A 40 1.58 -12.06 -6.12
N ALA A 41 0.56 -12.69 -5.51
CA ALA A 41 0.34 -14.13 -5.61
C ALA A 41 0.02 -14.54 -7.07
N ASP A 42 -0.88 -13.80 -7.74
CA ASP A 42 -1.23 -14.07 -9.15
C ASP A 42 -0.01 -14.01 -10.08
N VAL A 43 0.90 -13.05 -9.87
CA VAL A 43 2.15 -12.93 -10.64
C VAL A 43 3.10 -14.08 -10.33
N SER A 44 3.15 -14.52 -9.08
CA SER A 44 3.99 -15.65 -8.68
C SER A 44 3.50 -16.96 -9.33
N ASP A 45 2.18 -17.17 -9.39
CA ASP A 45 1.54 -18.28 -10.10
C ASP A 45 1.82 -18.24 -11.62
N GLU A 46 1.73 -17.05 -12.24
CA GLU A 46 2.06 -16.85 -13.66
C GLU A 46 3.52 -17.21 -13.95
N ASN A 47 4.43 -16.79 -13.06
CA ASN A 47 5.85 -17.10 -13.18
C ASN A 47 6.11 -18.61 -13.00
N GLU A 48 5.42 -19.28 -12.07
CA GLU A 48 5.48 -20.75 -11.93
C GLU A 48 5.01 -21.45 -13.22
N LEU A 49 3.95 -20.95 -13.86
CA LEU A 49 3.47 -21.51 -15.12
C LEU A 49 4.52 -21.40 -16.23
N LYS A 50 5.12 -20.22 -16.39
CA LYS A 50 6.11 -19.90 -17.44
C LYS A 50 7.46 -20.57 -17.24
N THR A 51 7.96 -20.59 -16.00
CA THR A 51 9.32 -21.06 -15.69
C THR A 51 9.35 -22.50 -15.16
N GLY A 52 8.21 -23.02 -14.70
CA GLY A 52 8.14 -24.30 -13.99
C GLY A 52 8.74 -24.28 -12.58
N MET A 53 9.24 -23.14 -12.11
CA MET A 53 9.84 -22.98 -10.79
C MET A 53 8.95 -22.13 -9.89
N ARG A 54 8.69 -22.60 -8.67
CA ARG A 54 7.94 -21.87 -7.67
C ARG A 54 8.84 -20.85 -6.97
N GLN A 55 8.68 -19.57 -7.29
CA GLN A 55 9.56 -18.47 -6.83
C GLN A 55 8.85 -17.44 -5.94
N GLU A 56 7.73 -17.81 -5.29
CA GLU A 56 6.96 -16.95 -4.39
C GLU A 56 7.84 -16.24 -3.35
N GLY A 57 8.79 -16.96 -2.75
CA GLY A 57 9.68 -16.40 -1.72
C GLY A 57 10.51 -15.21 -2.20
N ILE A 58 10.94 -15.20 -3.46
CA ILE A 58 11.73 -14.09 -4.04
C ILE A 58 10.84 -12.85 -4.22
N TYR A 59 9.63 -13.03 -4.74
CA TYR A 59 8.68 -11.93 -4.92
C TYR A 59 8.25 -11.31 -3.58
N TYR A 60 7.92 -12.14 -2.59
CA TYR A 60 7.52 -11.66 -1.27
C TYR A 60 8.67 -11.02 -0.50
N SER A 61 9.89 -11.56 -0.59
CA SER A 61 11.07 -10.96 0.05
C SER A 61 11.45 -9.62 -0.59
N ALA A 62 11.43 -9.52 -1.93
CA ALA A 62 11.64 -8.27 -2.64
C ALA A 62 10.60 -7.22 -2.22
N ARG A 63 9.31 -7.59 -2.17
CA ARG A 63 8.26 -6.67 -1.70
C ARG A 63 8.51 -6.20 -0.28
N ALA A 64 8.82 -7.10 0.65
CA ALA A 64 9.08 -6.76 2.04
C ALA A 64 10.29 -5.83 2.17
N PHE A 65 11.37 -6.09 1.42
CA PHE A 65 12.55 -5.24 1.36
C PHE A 65 12.22 -3.84 0.86
N PHE A 66 11.56 -3.72 -0.30
CA PHE A 66 11.17 -2.42 -0.84
C PHE A 66 10.16 -1.69 0.06
N GLY A 67 9.25 -2.41 0.73
CA GLY A 67 8.35 -1.82 1.72
C GLY A 67 9.11 -1.16 2.88
N LYS A 68 10.12 -1.84 3.42
CA LYS A 68 10.98 -1.27 4.48
C LYS A 68 11.83 -0.12 3.96
N ALA A 69 12.41 -0.25 2.77
CA ALA A 69 13.22 0.80 2.16
C ALA A 69 12.40 2.07 1.89
N SER A 70 11.19 1.94 1.34
CA SER A 70 10.26 3.05 1.13
C SER A 70 9.83 3.69 2.44
N ASN A 71 9.56 2.90 3.49
CA ASN A 71 9.25 3.45 4.81
C ASN A 71 10.42 4.25 5.38
N ALA A 72 11.63 3.69 5.34
CA ALA A 72 12.83 4.40 5.81
C ALA A 72 13.04 5.71 5.04
N PHE A 73 12.89 5.67 3.71
CA PHE A 73 12.98 6.85 2.87
C PHE A 73 11.90 7.89 3.24
N GLY A 74 10.65 7.46 3.45
CA GLY A 74 9.56 8.32 3.89
C GLY A 74 9.86 9.02 5.22
N HIS A 75 10.46 8.31 6.18
CA HIS A 75 10.86 8.91 7.46
C HIS A 75 11.97 9.95 7.31
N VAL A 76 12.95 9.70 6.43
CA VAL A 76 14.01 10.69 6.13
C VAL A 76 13.40 11.94 5.51
N VAL A 77 12.51 11.78 4.53
CA VAL A 77 11.82 12.92 3.88
C VAL A 77 10.96 13.68 4.89
N ALA A 78 10.21 12.99 5.75
CA ALA A 78 9.41 13.60 6.80
C ALA A 78 10.27 14.41 7.78
N GLY A 79 11.41 13.84 8.24
CA GLY A 79 12.35 14.54 9.11
C GLY A 79 12.95 15.80 8.48
N LEU A 80 13.32 15.73 7.19
CA LEU A 80 13.80 16.90 6.45
C LEU A 80 12.71 17.96 6.28
N ALA A 81 11.47 17.55 6.02
CA ALA A 81 10.34 18.46 5.90
C ALA A 81 10.04 19.17 7.23
N LEU A 82 10.05 18.46 8.36
CA LEU A 82 9.91 19.05 9.69
C LEU A 82 11.03 20.05 10.00
N LYS A 83 12.27 19.71 9.67
CA LYS A 83 13.42 20.62 9.81
C LYS A 83 13.24 21.88 8.96
N TYR A 84 12.75 21.76 7.73
CA TYR A 84 12.49 22.89 6.84
C TYR A 84 11.38 23.81 7.37
N ILE A 85 10.32 23.24 7.95
CA ILE A 85 9.25 23.99 8.62
C ILE A 85 9.76 24.69 9.90
N GLY A 86 10.87 24.22 10.47
CA GLY A 86 11.37 24.69 11.77
C GLY A 86 10.52 24.16 12.93
N PHE A 87 9.96 22.96 12.78
CA PHE A 87 9.09 22.37 13.79
C PHE A 87 9.90 22.02 15.06
N PRO A 88 9.51 22.51 16.25
CA PRO A 88 10.27 22.28 17.48
C PRO A 88 10.15 20.82 17.95
N GLU A 89 11.25 20.24 18.44
CA GLU A 89 11.28 18.84 18.90
C GLU A 89 10.36 18.58 20.10
N ASN A 90 10.12 19.60 20.93
CA ASN A 90 9.25 19.54 22.11
C ASN A 90 8.05 20.49 21.97
N ALA A 91 7.34 20.40 20.85
CA ALA A 91 6.16 21.22 20.60
C ALA A 91 5.10 21.02 21.70
N VAL A 92 4.75 22.10 22.42
CA VAL A 92 3.60 22.09 23.33
C VAL A 92 2.34 22.41 22.51
N PRO A 93 1.29 21.58 22.56
CA PRO A 93 0.03 21.87 21.90
C PRO A 93 -0.51 23.24 22.35
N GLY A 94 -0.67 24.18 21.40
CA GLY A 94 -1.14 25.54 21.67
C GLY A 94 -0.06 26.63 21.58
N GLU A 95 1.23 26.28 21.59
CA GLU A 95 2.34 27.26 21.45
C GLU A 95 2.85 27.39 20.01
N LEU A 96 2.33 26.57 19.09
CA LEU A 96 2.70 26.60 17.68
C LEU A 96 2.03 27.76 16.95
N SER A 97 2.80 28.47 16.13
CA SER A 97 2.25 29.52 15.27
C SER A 97 1.28 28.93 14.23
N SER A 98 0.26 29.70 13.88
CA SER A 98 -0.73 29.30 12.86
C SER A 98 -0.06 28.95 11.52
N ASP A 99 0.98 29.69 11.13
CA ASP A 99 1.73 29.45 9.89
C ASP A 99 2.47 28.10 9.91
N MET A 100 3.01 27.71 11.06
CA MET A 100 3.68 26.42 11.23
C MET A 100 2.70 25.26 11.12
N ILE A 101 1.51 25.38 11.73
CA ILE A 101 0.44 24.39 11.64
C ILE A 101 -0.04 24.26 10.20
N PHE A 102 -0.19 25.38 9.48
CA PHE A 102 -0.59 25.37 8.08
C PHE A 102 0.47 24.69 7.18
N ASN A 103 1.75 25.03 7.35
CA ASN A 103 2.84 24.40 6.61
C ASN A 103 2.94 22.90 6.90
N LEU A 104 2.73 22.49 8.15
CA LEU A 104 2.66 21.07 8.52
C LEU A 104 1.51 20.36 7.80
N GLY A 105 0.34 20.99 7.73
CA GLY A 105 -0.81 20.47 6.97
C GLY A 105 -0.55 20.36 5.46
N ILE A 106 0.25 21.26 4.87
CA ILE A 106 0.67 21.17 3.46
C ILE A 106 1.58 19.97 3.22
N VAL A 107 2.51 19.72 4.15
CA VAL A 107 3.44 18.58 4.06
C VAL A 107 2.72 17.24 4.26
N ASP A 108 1.82 17.16 5.25
CA ASP A 108 1.10 15.93 5.55
C ASP A 108 -0.04 15.63 4.56
N GLY A 109 -0.65 16.67 3.96
CA GLY A 109 -1.74 16.52 3.01
C GLY A 109 -1.26 16.48 1.54
N PRO A 110 -1.20 17.63 0.84
CA PRO A 110 -0.83 17.70 -0.57
C PRO A 110 0.49 17.03 -0.93
N PHE A 111 1.55 17.23 -0.14
CA PHE A 111 2.85 16.65 -0.45
C PHE A 111 2.87 15.13 -0.29
N ALA A 112 2.24 14.58 0.75
CA ALA A 112 2.05 13.13 0.90
C ALA A 112 1.18 12.56 -0.25
N MET A 113 0.16 13.30 -0.69
CA MET A 113 -0.75 12.88 -1.76
C MET A 113 -0.04 12.67 -3.11
N VAL A 114 1.02 13.43 -3.41
CA VAL A 114 1.81 13.26 -4.64
C VAL A 114 2.33 11.84 -4.78
N TRP A 115 2.81 11.23 -3.70
CA TRP A 115 3.29 9.84 -3.71
C TRP A 115 2.18 8.84 -4.01
N GLY A 116 0.98 9.08 -3.47
CA GLY A 116 -0.21 8.28 -3.77
C GLY A 116 -0.62 8.38 -5.24
N LEU A 117 -0.58 9.57 -5.83
CA LEU A 117 -0.89 9.77 -7.26
C LEU A 117 0.11 9.06 -8.18
N ILE A 118 1.39 9.10 -7.83
CA ILE A 118 2.43 8.35 -8.54
C ILE A 118 2.12 6.85 -8.48
N ALA A 119 1.75 6.33 -7.30
CA ALA A 119 1.37 4.92 -7.15
C ALA A 119 0.16 4.57 -8.02
N ILE A 120 -0.90 5.40 -8.03
CA ILE A 120 -2.09 5.20 -8.86
C ILE A 120 -1.73 5.13 -10.34
N PHE A 121 -0.81 5.98 -10.82
CA PHE A 121 -0.35 5.93 -12.21
C PHE A 121 0.29 4.58 -12.57
N PHE A 122 1.12 4.01 -11.68
CA PHE A 122 1.70 2.69 -11.89
C PHE A 122 0.66 1.56 -11.81
N TYR A 123 -0.27 1.62 -10.85
CA TYR A 123 -1.36 0.65 -10.74
C TYR A 123 -2.33 0.70 -11.92
N TYR A 124 -2.59 1.88 -12.49
CA TYR A 124 -3.43 2.01 -13.69
C TYR A 124 -2.84 1.27 -14.89
N ARG A 125 -1.50 1.17 -14.95
CA ARG A 125 -0.81 0.39 -16.00
C ARG A 125 -0.89 -1.12 -15.75
N TYR A 126 -1.25 -1.56 -14.54
CA TYR A 126 -1.37 -2.96 -14.18
C TYR A 126 -2.67 -3.56 -14.73
N ARG A 127 -2.57 -4.22 -15.90
CA ARG A 127 -3.70 -4.92 -16.55
C ARG A 127 -3.61 -6.43 -16.35
N ILE A 128 -3.86 -6.92 -15.12
CA ILE A 128 -4.27 -8.32 -14.96
C ILE A 128 -5.77 -8.37 -15.24
N ASN A 129 -6.13 -8.88 -16.42
CA ASN A 129 -7.52 -9.09 -16.81
C ASN A 129 -8.04 -10.38 -16.14
N ARG A 130 -9.27 -10.38 -15.62
CA ARG A 130 -9.92 -11.55 -14.99
C ARG A 130 -9.91 -12.78 -15.90
N LYS A 131 -9.99 -12.57 -17.22
CA LYS A 131 -9.87 -13.63 -18.24
C LYS A 131 -8.48 -14.27 -18.27
N TYR A 132 -7.43 -13.48 -18.07
CA TYR A 132 -6.05 -13.97 -18.06
C TYR A 132 -5.75 -14.76 -16.79
N HIS A 133 -6.23 -14.28 -15.64
CA HIS A 133 -6.10 -15.01 -14.37
C HIS A 133 -6.81 -16.38 -14.40
N ALA A 134 -8.04 -16.43 -14.94
CA ALA A 134 -8.77 -17.69 -15.10
C ALA A 134 -8.03 -18.71 -16.00
N HIS A 135 -7.38 -18.22 -17.07
CA HIS A 135 -6.59 -19.05 -17.96
C HIS A 135 -5.34 -19.61 -17.27
N ILE A 136 -4.64 -18.82 -16.45
CA ILE A 136 -3.47 -19.28 -15.68
C ILE A 136 -3.87 -20.41 -14.70
N GLN A 137 -4.99 -20.23 -13.98
CA GLN A 137 -5.51 -21.22 -13.04
C GLN A 137 -5.82 -22.57 -13.73
N GLU A 138 -6.45 -22.52 -14.90
CA GLU A 138 -6.76 -23.72 -15.69
C GLU A 138 -5.48 -24.45 -16.15
N GLN A 139 -4.50 -23.71 -16.66
CA GLN A 139 -3.23 -24.29 -17.11
C GLN A 139 -2.42 -24.91 -15.97
N LEU A 140 -2.40 -24.26 -14.79
CA LEU A 140 -1.74 -24.82 -13.60
C LEU A 140 -2.41 -26.10 -13.10
N LYS A 141 -3.76 -26.16 -13.15
CA LYS A 141 -4.51 -27.37 -12.79
C LYS A 141 -4.16 -28.54 -13.71
N LEU A 142 -4.17 -28.31 -15.03
CA LEU A 142 -3.80 -29.32 -16.03
C LEU A 142 -2.36 -29.82 -15.83
N LYS A 143 -1.41 -28.93 -15.54
CA LYS A 143 0.00 -29.28 -15.29
C LYS A 143 0.17 -30.12 -14.02
N LYS A 144 -0.59 -29.82 -12.95
CA LYS A 144 -0.62 -30.63 -11.72
C LYS A 144 -1.21 -32.01 -11.95
N GLU A 145 -2.32 -32.10 -12.69
CA GLU A 145 -2.96 -33.37 -13.02
C GLU A 145 -2.05 -34.27 -13.86
N ALA A 146 -1.42 -33.72 -14.91
CA ALA A 146 -0.47 -34.41 -15.77
C ALA A 146 0.75 -34.94 -14.99
N ARG A 147 1.30 -34.13 -14.07
CA ARG A 147 2.42 -34.56 -13.21
C ARG A 147 1.99 -35.68 -12.25
N SER A 148 0.81 -35.57 -11.65
CA SER A 148 0.27 -36.62 -10.76
C SER A 148 0.02 -37.95 -11.48
N SER A 149 -0.37 -37.92 -12.76
CA SER A 149 -0.53 -39.12 -13.57
C SER A 149 0.81 -39.71 -13.99
N SER A 150 1.82 -38.87 -14.30
CA SER A 150 3.17 -39.34 -14.64
C SER A 150 3.86 -40.02 -13.45
N ASP A 151 3.80 -39.41 -12.27
CA ASP A 151 4.39 -39.98 -11.04
C ASP A 151 3.73 -41.31 -10.65
N LYS A 152 2.43 -41.48 -10.93
CA LYS A 152 1.73 -42.77 -10.73
C LYS A 152 2.18 -43.84 -11.72
N VAL A 153 2.45 -43.49 -12.97
CA VAL A 153 2.88 -44.44 -14.01
C VAL A 153 4.33 -44.91 -13.79
N GLU A 154 5.22 -44.06 -13.27
CA GLU A 154 6.59 -44.45 -12.92
C GLU A 154 6.70 -45.29 -11.63
N SER A 155 5.66 -45.28 -10.80
CA SER A 155 5.61 -46.04 -9.54
C SER A 155 5.07 -47.48 -9.66
N VAL A 156 4.74 -47.94 -10.87
CA VAL A 156 4.22 -49.28 -11.19
C VAL A 156 5.22 -50.02 -12.05
#